data_AF-A0A2L2WVJ7-F1
#
_entry.id   AF-A0A2L2WVJ7-F1
#
_cell.length_a   1.000
_cell.length_b   1.000
_cell.length_c   1.000
_cell.angle_alpha   90.00
_cell.angle_beta   90.00
_cell.angle_gamma   90.00
#
_symmetry.space_group_name_H-M   'P 1'
#
loop_
_entity.id
_entity.type
_entity.pdbx_description
1 polymer ?
#
loop_
_entity_poly.entity_id
_entity_poly.type
_entity_poly.pdbx_seq_one_letter_code
_entity_poly.pdbx_strand_id
1 'polypeptide(L)' 'MATAKFKTNDRVTIVSNSLQPQYKGKVGKIKKVYASFSDNDAEEREFFYRVEVDNTVLKGIACDSDLQPA' A
#
# COMPACT_ATOMS: atom_id res chain seq x y z
N MET A 1 -15.31 -6.90 -10.57
CA MET A 1 -15.13 -6.03 -9.39
C MET A 1 -13.66 -5.99 -9.06
N ALA A 2 -13.00 -4.84 -9.18
CA ALA A 2 -11.62 -4.69 -8.75
C ALA A 2 -11.51 -4.98 -7.24
N THR A 3 -10.61 -5.89 -6.88
CA THR A 3 -10.32 -6.28 -5.51
C THR A 3 -8.92 -5.81 -5.14
N ALA A 4 -8.77 -5.20 -3.97
CA ALA A 4 -7.46 -4.81 -3.46
C ALA A 4 -6.52 -6.02 -3.40
N LYS A 5 -5.29 -5.84 -3.88
CA LYS A 5 -4.24 -6.86 -3.86
C LYS A 5 -3.81 -7.21 -2.43
N PHE A 6 -3.82 -6.22 -1.54
CA PHE A 6 -3.49 -6.36 -0.13
C PHE A 6 -4.64 -5.94 0.77
N LYS A 7 -4.68 -6.49 1.98
CA LYS A 7 -5.69 -6.23 3.01
C LYS A 7 -5.06 -5.70 4.28
N THR A 8 -5.87 -5.07 5.13
CA THR A 8 -5.42 -4.64 6.45
C THR A 8 -4.83 -5.81 7.25
N ASN A 9 -3.70 -5.56 7.88
CA ASN A 9 -2.83 -6.51 8.58
C ASN A 9 -1.97 -7.44 7.72
N ASP A 10 -2.05 -7.37 6.38
CA ASP A 10 -1.11 -8.11 5.53
C ASP A 10 0.31 -7.61 5.72
N ARG A 11 1.28 -8.54 5.69
CA ARG A 11 2.70 -8.23 5.70
C ARG A 11 3.19 -8.01 4.27
N VAL A 12 3.91 -6.91 4.07
CA VAL A 12 4.40 -6.50 2.75
C VAL A 12 5.83 -5.99 2.84
N THR A 13 6.62 -6.29 1.81
CA THR A 13 7.95 -5.71 1.61
C THR A 13 7.81 -4.44 0.78
N ILE A 14 8.42 -3.35 1.25
CA ILE A 14 8.40 -2.05 0.55
C ILE A 14 9.47 -2.07 -0.53
N VAL A 15 9.07 -2.04 -1.81
CA VAL A 15 10.03 -2.07 -2.93
C VAL A 15 10.43 -0.67 -3.41
N SER A 16 9.57 0.33 -3.23
CA SER A 16 9.86 1.73 -3.52
C SER A 16 9.28 2.65 -2.46
N ASN A 17 10.06 3.65 -2.06
CA ASN A 17 9.62 4.74 -1.20
C ASN A 17 10.56 5.93 -1.39
N SER A 18 10.18 6.88 -2.25
CA SER A 18 10.99 8.08 -2.51
C SER A 18 10.94 9.09 -1.35
N LEU A 19 9.83 9.14 -0.61
CA LEU A 19 9.61 10.07 0.50
C LEU A 19 10.41 9.66 1.74
N GLN A 20 10.57 8.36 1.96
CA GLN A 20 11.30 7.79 3.09
C GLN A 20 12.15 6.57 2.63
N PRO A 21 13.25 6.81 1.90
CA PRO A 21 14.08 5.76 1.32
C PRO A 21 14.63 4.72 2.31
N GLN A 22 14.77 5.10 3.59
CA GLN A 22 15.25 4.21 4.66
C GLN A 22 14.33 3.01 4.96
N TYR A 23 13.08 3.04 4.47
CA TYR A 23 12.14 1.92 4.61
C TYR A 23 12.10 1.03 3.37
N LYS A 24 12.80 1.37 2.29
CA LYS A 24 12.93 0.50 1.12
C LYS A 24 13.63 -0.81 1.53
N GLY A 25 13.04 -1.94 1.16
CA GLY A 25 13.47 -3.28 1.52
C GLY A 25 13.04 -3.76 2.90
N LYS A 26 12.37 -2.91 3.71
CA LYS A 26 11.82 -3.33 4.99
C LYS A 26 10.45 -4.00 4.84
N VAL A 27 10.17 -4.92 5.76
CA VAL A 27 8.85 -5.54 5.91
C VAL A 27 7.99 -4.65 6.81
N GLY A 28 6.84 -4.27 6.31
CA GLY A 28 5.79 -3.55 7.03
C GLY A 28 4.49 -4.33 7.07
N LYS A 29 3.48 -3.67 7.64
CA LYS A 29 2.11 -4.17 7.74
C LYS A 29 1.14 -3.15 7.15
N ILE A 30 0.16 -3.61 6.37
CA ILE A 30 -0.91 -2.75 5.88
C ILE A 30 -1.77 -2.31 7.06
N LYS A 31 -1.82 -0.99 7.31
CA LYS A 31 -2.64 -0.40 8.36
C LYS A 31 -4.03 -0.01 7.87
N LYS A 32 -4.13 0.49 6.63
CA LYS A 32 -5.40 0.87 5.98
C LYS A 32 -5.31 0.67 4.48
N VAL A 33 -6.44 0.36 3.87
CA VAL A 33 -6.65 0.25 2.42
C VAL A 33 -7.67 1.31 2.01
N TYR A 34 -7.40 2.02 0.94
CA TYR A 34 -8.28 3.01 0.32
C TYR A 34 -8.55 2.59 -1.11
N ALA A 35 -9.82 2.63 -1.52
CA ALA A 35 -10.17 2.50 -2.93
C ALA A 35 -10.18 3.88 -3.57
N SER A 36 -9.66 3.99 -4.79
CA SER A 36 -9.90 5.15 -5.64
C SER A 36 -11.38 5.19 -6.01
N PHE A 37 -12.00 6.37 -5.86
CA PHE A 37 -13.36 6.60 -6.32
C PHE A 37 -13.27 7.21 -7.72
N SER A 38 -13.42 6.40 -8.77
CA SER A 38 -13.70 6.91 -10.10
C SER A 38 -15.22 7.08 -10.25
N ASP A 39 -15.66 8.28 -10.64
CA ASP A 39 -17.08 8.61 -10.86
C ASP A 39 -17.70 7.82 -12.02
N ASN A 40 -16.85 7.33 -12.94
CA ASN A 40 -17.24 6.37 -13.96
C ASN A 40 -16.99 4.95 -13.46
N ASP A 41 -17.95 4.07 -13.75
CA ASP A 41 -17.94 2.59 -13.63
C ASP A 41 -16.80 1.92 -14.43
N ALA A 42 -15.58 2.44 -14.33
CA ALA A 42 -14.40 1.79 -14.85
C ALA A 42 -14.03 0.65 -13.90
N GLU A 43 -13.95 -0.54 -14.45
CA GLU A 43 -13.54 -1.77 -13.77
C GLU A 43 -12.13 -1.71 -13.17
N GLU A 44 -11.42 -0.58 -13.35
CA GLU A 44 -10.09 -0.27 -12.87
C GLU A 44 -10.16 0.63 -11.63
N ARG A 45 -10.46 0.05 -10.46
CA ARG A 45 -10.24 0.75 -9.19
C ARG A 45 -8.79 0.57 -8.77
N GLU A 46 -8.05 1.67 -8.70
CA GLU A 46 -6.77 1.68 -8.02
C GLU A 46 -6.97 1.58 -6.50
N PHE A 47 -6.06 0.86 -5.83
CA PHE A 47 -6.05 0.76 -4.39
C PHE A 47 -4.78 1.38 -3.83
N PHE A 48 -4.95 2.16 -2.78
CA PHE A 48 -3.88 2.80 -2.05
C PHE A 48 -3.77 2.23 -0.64
N TYR A 49 -2.56 2.13 -0.14
CA TYR A 49 -2.25 1.47 1.11
C TYR A 49 -1.49 2.39 2.04
N ARG A 50 -1.86 2.39 3.33
CA ARG A 50 -1.00 2.91 4.39
C ARG A 50 -0.24 1.76 5.02
N VAL A 51 1.08 1.90 5.08
CA VAL A 51 1.98 0.89 5.65
C VAL A 51 2.51 1.38 6.99
N GLU A 52 2.64 0.45 7.94
CA GLU A 52 3.26 0.63 9.23
C GLU A 52 4.50 -0.29 9.33
N VAL A 53 5.63 0.26 9.75
CA VAL A 53 6.88 -0.48 9.99
C VAL A 53 7.32 -0.17 11.41
N ASP A 54 7.56 -1.19 12.23
CA ASP A 54 8.03 -1.03 13.63
C ASP A 54 7.21 0.01 14.42
N ASN A 55 5.87 -0.13 14.42
CA ASN A 55 4.90 0.81 15.02
C ASN A 55 4.92 2.25 14.47
N THR A 56 5.67 2.51 13.39
CA THR A 56 5.70 3.80 12.71
C THR A 56 4.87 3.74 11.44
N VAL A 57 3.83 4.56 11.36
CA VAL A 57 3.05 4.72 10.12
C VAL A 57 3.85 5.56 9.13
N LEU A 58 4.08 5.02 7.95
CA LEU A 58 4.81 5.72 6.90
C LEU A 58 4.01 6.91 6.38
N LYS A 59 4.74 7.94 5.95
CA LYS A 59 4.20 9.13 5.31
C LYS A 59 3.80 8.78 3.88
N GLY A 60 2.70 9.38 3.42
CA GLY A 60 2.16 9.13 2.08
C GLY A 60 1.25 7.91 2.01
N ILE A 61 1.00 7.47 0.79
CA ILE A 61 0.22 6.28 0.43
C ILE A 61 1.02 5.48 -0.61
N ALA A 62 0.99 4.17 -0.49
CA ALA A 62 1.66 3.24 -1.40
C ALA A 62 0.63 2.67 -2.39
N CYS A 63 1.06 2.38 -3.60
CA CYS A 63 0.27 1.63 -4.60
C CYS A 63 0.71 0.16 -4.66
N ASP A 64 0.03 -0.64 -5.48
CA ASP A 64 0.38 -2.05 -5.68
C ASP A 64 1.82 -2.28 -6.19
N SER A 65 2.37 -1.31 -6.92
CA SER A 65 3.73 -1.34 -7.47
C SER A 65 4.81 -1.05 -6.42
N ASP A 66 4.45 -0.38 -5.32
CA ASP A 66 5.38 -0.03 -4.24
C ASP A 66 5.58 -1.16 -3.22
N LEU A 67 4.75 -2.21 -3.32
CA LEU A 67 4.65 -3.27 -2.34
C LEU A 67 4.73 -4.66 -2.97
N GLN A 68 5.39 -5.57 -2.27
CA GLN A 68 5.40 -7.00 -2.59
C GLN A 68 4.94 -7.81 -1.38
N PRO A 69 4.37 -9.02 -1.58
CA PRO A 69 4.18 -9.97 -0.48
C PRO A 69 5.51 -10.21 0.25
N ALA A 70 5.47 -10.22 1.59
CA ALA A 70 6.63 -10.51 2.44
C ALA A 70 6.82 -12.02 2.67
#